data_AF-A0A6M3JQQ9-F1
#
_entry.id   AF-A0A6M3JQQ9-F1
#
_cell.length_a   1.000
_cell.length_b   1.000
_cell.length_c   1.000
_cell.angle_alpha   90.00
_cell.angle_beta   90.00
_cell.angle_gamma   90.00
#
_symmetry.space_group_name_H-M   'P 1'
#
loop_
_entity.id
_entity.type
_entity.pdbx_description
1 polymer ?
#
loop_
_entity_poly.entity_id
_entity_poly.type
_entity_poly.pdbx_seq_one_letter_code
_entity_poly.pdbx_strand_id
1 'polypeptide(L)'
;MASLPLGTNLTLPEIQRRRDPRGNLADRIDTISQENRIWEDIVLVPCNNGKFHEDRLIATRPSGTERAINEGITQEASTTQTITEPTCMLAALSRVDEAVIKGNMAARADEDAEFVKGMMETVVSRLFDGARSTDLRRINGIHNRTNYNSLTNTTKTVFDNAGGAASGTANKTSMYFFQWGLKKLYLIYPEGDERAQGNGPIKVTDYGKSIIDQAGTSGAKHYPAWQSWFNFDFGLFIADYRCIKRVVNISTSNI
;
A
#
# COMPACT_ATOMS: atom_id res chain seq x y z
N MET A 1 -15.74 0.65 37.84
CA MET A 1 -15.89 -0.07 36.56
C MET A 1 -14.68 0.23 35.71
N ALA A 2 -13.84 -0.76 35.41
CA ALA A 2 -12.69 -0.56 34.54
C ALA A 2 -13.16 -0.55 33.07
N SER A 3 -13.10 0.61 32.40
CA SER A 3 -13.29 0.67 30.96
C SER A 3 -12.03 0.17 30.27
N LEU A 4 -12.08 -1.06 29.75
CA LEU A 4 -11.03 -1.59 28.91
C LEU A 4 -11.29 -1.12 27.46
N PRO A 5 -10.34 -0.42 26.82
CA PRO A 5 -10.50 0.01 25.43
C PRO A 5 -10.59 -1.21 24.51
N LEU A 6 -11.74 -1.38 23.84
CA LEU A 6 -11.89 -2.32 22.73
C LEU A 6 -11.01 -1.82 21.58
N GLY A 7 -9.86 -2.43 21.35
CA GLY A 7 -9.08 -2.16 20.14
C GLY A 7 -7.57 -2.34 20.25
N THR A 8 -7.00 -2.38 21.46
CA THR A 8 -5.53 -2.55 21.60
C THR A 8 -5.12 -4.01 21.82
N ASN A 9 -5.93 -4.81 22.51
CA ASN A 9 -5.66 -6.22 22.79
C ASN A 9 -6.96 -7.04 22.64
N LEU A 10 -6.84 -8.30 22.23
CA LEU A 10 -7.97 -9.22 22.19
C LEU A 10 -8.48 -9.50 23.61
N THR A 11 -9.76 -9.23 23.86
CA THR A 11 -10.35 -9.35 25.20
C THR A 11 -11.18 -10.63 25.35
N LEU A 12 -11.31 -11.15 26.57
CA LEU A 12 -12.14 -12.33 26.87
C LEU A 12 -13.60 -12.21 26.38
N PRO A 13 -14.28 -11.05 26.55
CA PRO A 13 -15.64 -10.88 26.05
C PRO A 13 -15.73 -10.99 24.52
N GLU A 14 -14.69 -10.54 23.81
CA GLU A 14 -14.64 -10.61 22.35
C GLU A 14 -14.45 -12.05 21.86
N ILE A 15 -13.59 -12.83 22.52
CA ILE A 15 -13.50 -14.28 22.23
C ILE A 15 -14.81 -15.00 22.55
N GLN A 16 -15.49 -14.62 23.63
CA GLN A 16 -16.76 -15.24 24.00
C GLN A 16 -17.87 -14.94 22.99
N ARG A 17 -17.85 -13.77 22.35
CA ARG A 17 -18.72 -13.45 21.20
C ARG A 17 -18.36 -14.22 19.94
N ARG A 18 -17.08 -14.59 19.76
CA ARG A 18 -16.58 -15.42 18.65
C ARG A 18 -16.86 -16.91 18.83
N ARG A 19 -17.47 -17.34 19.94
CA ARG A 19 -17.84 -18.75 20.17
C ARG A 19 -19.29 -19.01 19.78
N ASP A 20 -19.50 -20.12 19.10
CA ASP A 20 -20.81 -20.71 18.81
C ASP A 20 -21.49 -21.15 20.12
N PRO A 21 -22.83 -21.31 20.21
CA PRO A 21 -23.52 -21.79 21.42
C PRO A 21 -23.05 -23.16 21.91
N ARG A 22 -22.33 -23.92 21.07
CA ARG A 22 -21.70 -25.21 21.39
C ARG A 22 -20.26 -25.10 21.94
N GLY A 23 -19.71 -23.88 22.05
CA GLY A 23 -18.40 -23.62 22.64
C GLY A 23 -17.20 -23.73 21.69
N ASN A 24 -17.43 -24.09 20.42
CA ASN A 24 -16.44 -24.03 19.35
C ASN A 24 -16.32 -22.60 18.80
N LEU A 25 -15.22 -22.28 18.12
CA LEU A 25 -15.14 -21.04 17.33
C LEU A 25 -16.22 -21.06 16.26
N ALA A 26 -17.01 -20.00 16.19
CA ALA A 26 -18.03 -19.84 15.17
C ALA A 26 -17.37 -19.44 13.84
N ASP A 27 -17.87 -20.00 12.73
CA ASP A 27 -17.51 -19.53 11.40
C ASP A 27 -18.00 -18.08 11.23
N ARG A 28 -17.06 -17.17 10.95
CA ARG A 28 -17.32 -15.73 10.93
C ARG A 28 -17.52 -15.26 9.50
N ILE A 29 -18.69 -14.70 9.22
CA ILE A 29 -18.92 -13.95 7.99
C ILE A 29 -18.27 -12.58 8.15
N ASP A 30 -17.16 -12.36 7.45
CA ASP A 30 -16.51 -11.07 7.40
C ASP A 30 -17.27 -10.14 6.43
N THR A 31 -17.91 -9.10 6.99
CA THR A 31 -18.67 -8.10 6.23
C THR A 31 -17.87 -6.79 6.06
N ILE A 32 -16.69 -6.69 6.70
CA ILE A 32 -15.87 -5.47 6.71
C ILE A 32 -14.78 -5.56 5.66
N SER A 33 -14.26 -6.77 5.41
CA SER A 33 -13.28 -7.01 4.36
C SER A 33 -13.80 -6.56 3.00
N GLN A 34 -13.11 -5.58 2.43
CA GLN A 34 -13.26 -5.24 1.02
C GLN A 34 -12.28 -6.09 0.20
N GLU A 35 -12.82 -6.98 -0.64
CA GLU A 35 -12.01 -7.77 -1.57
C GLU A 35 -11.43 -6.87 -2.67
N ASN A 36 -10.30 -6.23 -2.39
CA ASN A 36 -9.55 -5.46 -3.37
C ASN A 36 -8.70 -6.40 -4.23
N ARG A 37 -9.23 -6.79 -5.40
CA ARG A 37 -8.54 -7.69 -6.37
C ARG A 37 -7.31 -7.09 -7.05
N ILE A 38 -6.95 -5.85 -6.73
CA ILE A 38 -5.74 -5.20 -7.26
C ILE A 38 -4.47 -6.04 -7.04
N TRP A 39 -4.45 -6.84 -5.97
CA TRP A 39 -3.34 -7.71 -5.61
C TRP A 39 -3.08 -8.85 -6.58
N GLU A 40 -4.10 -9.31 -7.31
CA GLU A 40 -3.96 -10.39 -8.30
C GLU A 40 -3.21 -9.93 -9.55
N ASP A 41 -3.28 -8.64 -9.88
CA ASP A 41 -2.70 -8.05 -11.09
C ASP A 41 -1.33 -7.38 -10.88
N ILE A 42 -0.94 -7.16 -9.63
CA ILE A 42 0.27 -6.41 -9.29
C ILE A 42 1.53 -7.20 -9.68
N VAL A 43 2.45 -6.52 -10.36
CA VAL A 43 3.81 -7.03 -10.63
C VAL A 43 4.76 -6.49 -9.56
N LEU A 44 5.48 -7.40 -8.90
CA LEU A 44 6.52 -7.09 -7.91
C LEU A 44 7.91 -7.23 -8.53
N VAL A 45 8.79 -6.24 -8.30
CA VAL A 45 10.16 -6.22 -8.82
C VAL A 45 11.13 -5.84 -7.70
N PRO A 46 12.29 -6.50 -7.57
CA PRO A 46 13.28 -6.10 -6.57
C PRO A 46 13.87 -4.72 -6.88
N CYS A 47 14.16 -3.95 -5.82
CA CYS A 47 14.93 -2.71 -5.94
C CYS A 47 16.34 -2.99 -6.46
N ASN A 48 16.90 -2.05 -7.23
CA ASN A 48 18.25 -2.17 -7.78
C ASN A 48 19.35 -1.66 -6.84
N ASN A 49 19.01 -0.84 -5.85
CA ASN A 49 19.95 -0.27 -4.87
C ASN A 49 19.62 -0.71 -3.43
N GLY A 50 18.88 -1.81 -3.27
CA GLY A 50 18.43 -2.36 -1.98
C GLY A 50 17.38 -1.54 -1.21
N LYS A 51 17.48 -0.20 -1.17
CA LYS A 51 16.59 0.69 -0.40
C LYS A 51 15.66 1.55 -1.26
N PHE A 52 16.14 1.96 -2.42
CA PHE A 52 15.39 2.73 -3.40
C PHE A 52 15.56 2.11 -4.78
N HIS A 53 14.59 2.37 -5.65
CA HIS A 53 14.67 2.01 -7.05
C HIS A 53 14.95 3.26 -7.88
N GLU A 54 16.00 3.22 -8.67
CA GLU A 54 16.40 4.31 -9.55
C GLU A 54 16.38 3.84 -11.01
N ASP A 55 15.67 4.54 -11.89
CA ASP A 55 15.72 4.30 -13.33
C ASP A 55 15.93 5.60 -14.10
N ARG A 56 16.46 5.48 -15.32
CA ARG A 56 16.73 6.63 -16.20
C ARG A 56 15.75 6.64 -17.36
N LEU A 57 15.05 7.75 -17.48
CA LEU A 57 14.13 8.03 -18.57
C LEU A 57 14.79 8.98 -19.57
N ILE A 58 14.43 8.84 -20.84
CA ILE A 58 14.82 9.81 -21.87
C ILE A 58 13.89 11.01 -21.75
N ALA A 59 14.45 12.18 -21.47
CA ALA A 59 13.69 13.43 -21.31
C ALA A 59 13.45 14.12 -22.66
N THR A 60 14.47 14.16 -23.52
CA THR A 60 14.36 14.75 -24.85
C THR A 60 14.99 13.86 -25.91
N ARG A 61 14.43 13.92 -27.12
CA ARG A 61 14.99 13.30 -28.32
C ARG A 61 15.31 14.40 -29.33
N PRO A 62 16.42 14.27 -30.07
CA PRO A 62 16.69 15.17 -31.19
C PRO A 62 15.60 14.99 -32.25
N SER A 63 15.09 16.11 -32.78
CA SER A 63 14.07 16.14 -33.84
C SER A 63 14.66 16.24 -35.23
N GLY A 64 15.93 16.66 -35.34
CA GLY A 64 16.56 16.98 -36.62
C GLY A 64 16.02 18.29 -37.20
N THR A 65 16.80 18.89 -38.09
CA THR A 65 16.43 20.13 -38.77
C THR A 65 16.54 19.94 -40.28
N GLU A 66 15.55 20.45 -41.01
CA GLU A 66 15.59 20.52 -42.47
C GLU A 66 16.57 21.62 -42.89
N ARG A 67 17.43 21.35 -43.89
CA ARG A 67 18.46 22.30 -44.33
C ARG A 67 18.46 22.54 -45.84
N ALA A 68 18.75 23.76 -46.25
CA ALA A 68 18.98 24.11 -47.65
C ALA A 68 20.43 23.81 -48.11
N ILE A 69 20.67 23.94 -49.42
CA ILE A 69 22.02 23.86 -50.00
C ILE A 69 22.84 25.05 -49.46
N ASN A 70 24.04 24.74 -48.94
CA ASN A 70 24.99 25.69 -48.31
C ASN A 70 24.61 26.26 -46.92
N GLU A 71 23.61 25.72 -46.23
CA GLU A 71 23.29 26.13 -44.85
C GLU A 71 24.01 25.26 -43.79
N GLY A 72 24.15 25.72 -42.54
CA GLY A 72 24.62 24.90 -41.41
C GLY A 72 23.45 24.27 -40.65
N ILE A 73 23.70 23.26 -39.80
CA ILE A 73 22.67 22.70 -38.89
C ILE A 73 23.17 22.74 -37.45
N THR A 74 22.24 22.96 -36.51
CA THR A 74 22.52 22.91 -35.07
C THR A 74 22.71 21.47 -34.60
N GLN A 75 23.72 21.24 -33.75
CA GLN A 75 23.90 19.94 -33.10
C GLN A 75 22.86 19.76 -32.00
N GLU A 76 22.14 18.64 -32.05
CA GLU A 76 21.20 18.23 -31.01
C GLU A 76 21.73 16.99 -30.29
N ALA A 77 21.36 16.81 -29.01
CA ALA A 77 21.67 15.63 -28.23
C ALA A 77 20.46 15.22 -27.39
N SER A 78 20.31 13.91 -27.16
CA SER A 78 19.30 13.40 -26.23
C SER A 78 19.69 13.67 -24.79
N THR A 79 18.73 14.06 -23.97
CA THR A 79 18.95 14.19 -22.52
C THR A 79 18.18 13.09 -21.77
N THR A 80 18.72 12.69 -20.62
CA THR A 80 18.09 11.70 -19.73
C THR A 80 17.80 12.33 -18.37
N GLN A 81 16.69 11.94 -17.77
CA GLN A 81 16.30 12.29 -16.42
C GLN A 81 16.25 11.02 -15.57
N THR A 82 16.77 11.09 -14.35
CA THR A 82 16.67 10.01 -13.38
C THR A 82 15.42 10.18 -12.52
N ILE A 83 14.69 9.08 -12.28
CA ILE A 83 13.62 8.99 -11.28
C ILE A 83 14.06 8.04 -10.18
N THR A 84 13.87 8.46 -8.93
CA THR A 84 14.19 7.66 -7.74
C THR A 84 12.97 7.54 -6.85
N GLU A 85 12.60 6.32 -6.48
CA GLU A 85 11.49 6.05 -5.55
C GLU A 85 11.96 5.20 -4.36
N PRO A 86 11.58 5.56 -3.13
CA PRO A 86 11.92 4.79 -1.94
C PRO A 86 11.01 3.57 -1.77
N THR A 87 11.48 2.61 -0.98
CA THR A 87 10.62 1.59 -0.35
C THR A 87 10.08 2.08 1.00
N CYS A 88 8.96 1.51 1.42
CA CYS A 88 8.30 1.69 2.70
C CYS A 88 8.18 0.33 3.39
N MET A 89 8.16 0.33 4.72
CA MET A 89 7.95 -0.87 5.53
C MET A 89 6.68 -0.67 6.36
N LEU A 90 5.68 -1.53 6.16
CA LEU A 90 4.47 -1.57 6.97
C LEU A 90 4.53 -2.82 7.84
N ALA A 91 4.62 -2.63 9.15
CA ALA A 91 4.63 -3.71 10.11
C ALA A 91 3.43 -3.65 11.06
N ALA A 92 2.94 -4.81 11.45
CA ALA A 92 1.94 -4.97 12.49
C ALA A 92 2.38 -6.07 13.46
N LEU A 93 1.96 -5.94 14.72
CA LEU A 93 2.27 -6.90 15.76
C LEU A 93 0.96 -7.32 16.44
N SER A 94 0.62 -8.60 16.29
CA SER A 94 -0.49 -9.25 16.99
C SER A 94 0.03 -9.75 18.33
N ARG A 95 -0.65 -9.34 19.41
CA ARG A 95 -0.35 -9.78 20.78
C ARG A 95 -1.64 -10.30 21.42
N VAL A 96 -1.63 -11.56 21.81
CA VAL A 96 -2.78 -12.20 22.45
C VAL A 96 -2.36 -12.88 23.75
N ASP A 97 -3.03 -12.55 24.86
CA ASP A 97 -2.78 -13.13 26.18
C ASP A 97 -3.00 -14.67 26.15
N GLU A 98 -2.10 -15.42 26.76
CA GLU A 98 -2.19 -16.88 26.86
C GLU A 98 -3.48 -17.34 27.56
N ALA A 99 -3.90 -16.64 28.62
CA ALA A 99 -5.09 -16.98 29.40
C ALA A 99 -6.39 -16.80 28.58
N VAL A 100 -6.31 -16.02 27.50
CA VAL A 100 -7.41 -15.73 26.58
C VAL A 100 -7.52 -16.85 25.53
N ILE A 101 -6.38 -17.35 25.02
CA ILE A 101 -6.34 -18.44 24.02
C ILE A 101 -6.69 -19.81 24.63
N LYS A 102 -6.31 -20.08 25.90
CA LYS A 102 -6.57 -21.37 26.61
C LYS A 102 -6.30 -22.63 25.75
N GLY A 103 -5.27 -22.60 24.91
CA GLY A 103 -4.90 -23.71 24.03
C GLY A 103 -5.67 -23.80 22.70
N ASN A 104 -6.58 -22.88 22.40
CA ASN A 104 -7.29 -22.85 21.12
C ASN A 104 -6.49 -22.09 20.05
N MET A 105 -5.57 -22.79 19.38
CA MET A 105 -4.72 -22.22 18.33
C MET A 105 -5.50 -21.65 17.13
N ALA A 106 -6.74 -22.07 16.92
CA ALA A 106 -7.57 -21.53 15.84
C ALA A 106 -7.96 -20.06 16.09
N ALA A 107 -8.22 -19.66 17.35
CA ALA A 107 -8.53 -18.26 17.68
C ALA A 107 -7.36 -17.31 17.38
N ARG A 108 -6.13 -17.82 17.44
CA ARG A 108 -4.92 -17.09 17.06
C ARG A 108 -4.84 -16.93 15.54
N ALA A 109 -5.07 -18.01 14.80
CA ALA A 109 -5.05 -17.97 13.34
C ALA A 109 -6.11 -17.01 12.78
N ASP A 110 -7.30 -16.96 13.40
CA ASP A 110 -8.38 -16.05 13.00
C ASP A 110 -8.03 -14.58 13.25
N GLU A 111 -7.33 -14.29 14.35
CA GLU A 111 -6.86 -12.92 14.64
C GLU A 111 -5.76 -12.52 13.67
N ASP A 112 -4.80 -13.41 13.43
CA ASP A 112 -3.69 -13.20 12.51
C ASP A 112 -4.20 -12.97 11.06
N ALA A 113 -5.27 -13.65 10.65
CA ALA A 113 -5.92 -13.42 9.35
C ALA A 113 -6.54 -12.02 9.22
N GLU A 114 -7.12 -11.47 10.29
CA GLU A 114 -7.68 -10.10 10.28
C GLU A 114 -6.59 -9.03 10.21
N PHE A 115 -5.45 -9.24 10.88
CA PHE A 115 -4.29 -8.37 10.72
C PHE A 115 -3.81 -8.33 9.28
N VAL A 116 -3.76 -9.48 8.61
CA VAL A 116 -3.38 -9.56 7.19
C VAL A 116 -4.34 -8.76 6.30
N LYS A 117 -5.66 -8.91 6.48
CA LYS A 117 -6.67 -8.16 5.70
C LYS A 117 -6.57 -6.66 5.93
N GLY A 118 -6.52 -6.21 7.19
CA GLY A 118 -6.42 -4.79 7.53
C GLY A 118 -5.12 -4.15 7.03
N MET A 119 -4.01 -4.91 7.03
CA MET A 119 -2.77 -4.46 6.42
C MET A 119 -2.91 -4.27 4.91
N MET A 120 -3.56 -5.21 4.22
CA MET A 120 -3.78 -5.12 2.76
C MET A 120 -4.64 -3.91 2.39
N GLU A 121 -5.72 -3.65 3.13
CA GLU A 121 -6.54 -2.44 2.94
C GLU A 121 -5.73 -1.16 3.17
N THR A 122 -4.90 -1.14 4.21
CA THR A 122 -4.00 -0.02 4.49
C THR A 122 -3.04 0.22 3.33
N VAL A 123 -2.42 -0.84 2.78
CA VAL A 123 -1.50 -0.69 1.66
C VAL A 123 -2.20 -0.16 0.41
N VAL A 124 -3.39 -0.68 0.08
CA VAL A 124 -4.16 -0.18 -1.07
C VAL A 124 -4.45 1.31 -0.89
N SER A 125 -4.91 1.73 0.30
CA SER A 125 -5.09 3.16 0.60
C SER A 125 -3.79 3.97 0.42
N ARG A 126 -2.63 3.43 0.85
CA ARG A 126 -1.33 4.08 0.64
C ARG A 126 -0.89 4.15 -0.83
N LEU A 127 -1.27 3.18 -1.65
CA LEU A 127 -0.97 3.17 -3.08
C LEU A 127 -1.60 4.37 -3.80
N PHE A 128 -2.81 4.75 -3.40
CA PHE A 128 -3.50 5.91 -3.97
C PHE A 128 -3.12 7.21 -3.26
N ASP A 129 -3.22 7.27 -1.93
CA ASP A 129 -3.18 8.53 -1.17
C ASP A 129 -1.94 8.68 -0.28
N GLY A 130 -0.97 7.76 -0.38
CA GLY A 130 0.31 7.87 0.35
C GLY A 130 1.01 9.19 0.04
N ALA A 131 1.37 9.95 1.07
CA ALA A 131 1.99 11.26 0.92
C ALA A 131 3.27 11.36 1.75
N ARG A 132 4.44 11.45 1.09
CA ARG A 132 5.72 11.68 1.79
C ARG A 132 5.82 13.06 2.43
N SER A 133 5.03 14.03 1.96
CA SER A 133 4.92 15.35 2.59
C SER A 133 4.35 15.27 4.00
N THR A 134 3.45 14.31 4.26
CA THR A 134 2.86 14.10 5.59
C THR A 134 3.72 13.23 6.49
N ASP A 135 4.32 12.18 5.92
CA ASP A 135 5.15 11.23 6.64
C ASP A 135 6.19 10.66 5.66
N LEU A 136 7.46 10.98 5.91
CA LEU A 136 8.58 10.63 5.03
C LEU A 136 8.75 9.11 4.85
N ARG A 137 8.20 8.31 5.77
CA ARG A 137 8.24 6.84 5.75
C ARG A 137 7.27 6.25 4.74
N ARG A 138 6.23 6.97 4.34
CA ARG A 138 5.20 6.48 3.41
C ARG A 138 5.72 6.51 1.97
N ILE A 139 5.03 5.79 1.09
CA ILE A 139 5.23 5.92 -0.35
C ILE A 139 4.56 7.19 -0.87
N ASN A 140 5.00 7.67 -2.03
CA ASN A 140 4.24 8.63 -2.83
C ASN A 140 3.23 7.90 -3.71
N GLY A 141 1.98 7.88 -3.22
CA GLY A 141 0.83 7.35 -3.92
C GLY A 141 0.48 8.14 -5.18
N ILE A 142 -0.37 7.56 -6.00
CA ILE A 142 -0.71 8.05 -7.34
C ILE A 142 -1.31 9.46 -7.27
N HIS A 143 -2.18 9.73 -6.29
CA HIS A 143 -2.89 11.01 -6.17
C HIS A 143 -1.93 12.18 -5.93
N ASN A 144 -0.85 11.97 -5.19
CA ASN A 144 0.09 13.03 -4.84
C ASN A 144 1.13 13.33 -5.92
N ARG A 145 1.11 12.59 -7.04
CA ARG A 145 2.04 12.81 -8.15
C ARG A 145 1.48 13.88 -9.10
N THR A 146 2.32 14.81 -9.49
CA THR A 146 1.97 15.96 -10.35
C THR A 146 1.37 15.56 -11.71
N ASN A 147 1.73 14.38 -12.22
CA ASN A 147 1.17 13.82 -13.45
C ASN A 147 -0.29 13.40 -13.33
N TYR A 148 -0.84 13.23 -12.12
CA TYR A 148 -2.21 12.70 -11.92
C TYR A 148 -3.10 13.58 -11.03
N ASN A 149 -2.55 14.66 -10.49
CA ASN A 149 -3.26 15.58 -9.59
C ASN A 149 -3.80 16.85 -10.29
N SER A 150 -3.39 17.13 -11.54
CA SER A 150 -3.84 18.34 -12.25
C SER A 150 -4.44 18.04 -13.61
N LEU A 151 -5.57 18.69 -13.90
CA LEU A 151 -6.19 18.75 -15.23
C LEU A 151 -5.41 19.63 -16.22
N THR A 152 -4.56 20.53 -15.73
CA THR A 152 -3.78 21.44 -16.56
C THR A 152 -2.43 20.86 -16.99
N ASN A 153 -2.12 19.63 -16.59
CA ASN A 153 -0.85 19.01 -16.94
C ASN A 153 -0.80 18.66 -18.44
N THR A 154 0.28 19.05 -19.11
CA THR A 154 0.53 18.84 -20.54
C THR A 154 0.55 17.35 -20.94
N THR A 155 0.72 16.45 -19.97
CA THR A 155 0.87 14.99 -20.17
C THR A 155 -0.43 14.24 -20.51
N LYS A 156 -1.60 14.89 -20.53
CA LYS A 156 -2.92 14.31 -20.91
C LYS A 156 -3.18 12.92 -20.30
N THR A 157 -2.89 12.79 -19.00
CA THR A 157 -3.10 11.59 -18.18
C THR A 157 -4.37 11.65 -17.34
N VAL A 158 -4.89 12.85 -17.12
CA VAL A 158 -6.11 13.10 -16.36
C VAL A 158 -7.19 13.61 -17.30
N PHE A 159 -8.38 13.01 -17.23
CA PHE A 159 -9.56 13.38 -18.00
C PHE A 159 -10.65 13.85 -17.04
N ASP A 160 -11.28 14.98 -17.37
CA ASP A 160 -12.46 15.47 -16.63
C ASP A 160 -13.73 14.94 -17.30
N ASN A 161 -14.57 14.26 -16.54
CA ASN A 161 -15.85 13.76 -17.03
C ASN A 161 -16.98 14.81 -16.96
N ALA A 162 -16.79 15.95 -16.28
CA ALA A 162 -17.91 16.83 -15.91
C ALA A 162 -17.72 18.33 -16.20
N GLY A 163 -16.64 18.76 -16.86
CA GLY A 163 -16.40 20.18 -17.19
C GLY A 163 -16.44 21.12 -15.97
N GLY A 164 -16.16 20.59 -14.78
CA GLY A 164 -16.56 21.21 -13.51
C GLY A 164 -15.35 21.61 -12.68
N ALA A 165 -15.22 22.91 -12.42
CA ALA A 165 -14.34 23.42 -11.37
C ALA A 165 -14.64 22.69 -10.05
N ALA A 166 -13.60 22.16 -9.42
CA ALA A 166 -13.69 21.39 -8.19
C ALA A 166 -14.26 22.24 -7.05
N SER A 167 -15.58 22.21 -6.85
CA SER A 167 -16.19 22.63 -5.59
C SER A 167 -16.02 21.47 -4.62
N GLY A 168 -15.27 21.69 -3.53
CA GLY A 168 -14.90 20.69 -2.52
C GLY A 168 -16.05 20.14 -1.67
N THR A 169 -17.29 20.19 -2.17
CA THR A 169 -18.52 19.84 -1.43
C THR A 169 -19.41 18.84 -2.17
N ALA A 170 -19.07 18.44 -3.40
CA ALA A 170 -19.90 17.48 -4.15
C ALA A 170 -19.38 16.05 -3.99
N ASN A 171 -20.31 15.08 -3.84
CA ASN A 171 -20.03 13.64 -3.80
C ASN A 171 -19.42 13.17 -5.14
N LYS A 172 -18.10 13.34 -5.27
CA LYS A 172 -17.36 12.99 -6.49
C LYS A 172 -16.35 11.89 -6.19
N THR A 173 -16.22 10.96 -7.13
CA THR A 173 -15.22 9.89 -7.12
C THR A 173 -14.32 10.00 -8.36
N SER A 174 -13.25 9.19 -8.39
CA SER A 174 -12.35 9.08 -9.54
C SER A 174 -12.09 7.63 -9.88
N MET A 175 -11.96 7.35 -11.17
CA MET A 175 -11.63 6.03 -11.70
C MET A 175 -10.20 6.04 -12.25
N TYR A 176 -9.50 4.92 -12.08
CA TYR A 176 -8.14 4.74 -12.57
C TYR A 176 -8.06 3.55 -13.50
N PHE A 177 -7.28 3.70 -14.57
CA PHE A 177 -6.88 2.62 -15.45
C PHE A 177 -5.38 2.41 -15.30
N PHE A 178 -5.00 1.18 -15.01
CA PHE A 178 -3.62 0.78 -14.78
C PHE A 178 -3.14 -0.18 -15.85
N GLN A 179 -1.88 -0.02 -16.23
CA GLN A 179 -1.18 -1.01 -17.03
C GLN A 179 0.05 -1.51 -16.26
N TRP A 180 -0.07 -2.69 -15.66
CA TRP A 180 1.02 -3.37 -14.97
C TRP A 180 2.05 -3.91 -15.97
N GLY A 181 3.32 -3.88 -15.58
CA GLY A 181 4.39 -4.52 -16.34
C GLY A 181 5.77 -3.93 -16.09
N LEU A 182 6.80 -4.71 -16.44
CA LEU A 182 8.19 -4.26 -16.44
C LEU A 182 8.35 -3.07 -17.40
N LYS A 183 9.00 -1.99 -16.94
CA LYS A 183 9.09 -0.68 -17.62
C LYS A 183 7.77 0.13 -17.71
N LYS A 184 6.72 -0.26 -16.99
CA LYS A 184 5.46 0.48 -16.89
C LYS A 184 5.19 0.87 -15.44
N LEU A 185 4.19 0.24 -14.83
CA LEU A 185 3.84 0.35 -13.43
C LEU A 185 4.15 -0.98 -12.74
N TYR A 186 4.86 -0.93 -11.61
CA TYR A 186 5.12 -2.09 -10.77
C TYR A 186 5.36 -1.67 -9.33
N LEU A 187 5.11 -2.60 -8.41
CA LEU A 187 5.56 -2.45 -7.03
C LEU A 187 7.00 -2.88 -6.91
N ILE A 188 7.72 -2.19 -6.04
CA ILE A 188 9.12 -2.50 -5.70
C ILE A 188 9.21 -3.02 -4.28
N TYR A 189 10.14 -3.92 -4.02
CA TYR A 189 10.45 -4.38 -2.66
C TYR A 189 11.98 -4.41 -2.46
N PRO A 190 12.47 -4.29 -1.22
CA PRO A 190 13.90 -4.30 -0.93
C PRO A 190 14.61 -5.56 -1.45
N GLU A 191 15.85 -5.40 -1.93
CA GLU A 191 16.66 -6.53 -2.38
C GLU A 191 17.03 -7.44 -1.20
N GLY A 192 17.03 -8.76 -1.40
CA GLY A 192 17.33 -9.74 -0.36
C GLY A 192 16.14 -10.11 0.53
N ASP A 193 14.96 -9.53 0.30
CA ASP A 193 13.74 -10.03 0.91
C ASP A 193 13.41 -11.44 0.34
N GLU A 194 13.02 -12.37 1.20
CA GLU A 194 12.63 -13.75 0.87
C GLU A 194 11.45 -13.80 -0.11
N ARG A 195 10.76 -12.67 -0.31
CA ARG A 195 9.74 -12.45 -1.33
C ARG A 195 10.25 -12.64 -2.76
N ALA A 196 11.55 -12.46 -2.99
CA ALA A 196 12.18 -12.79 -4.27
C ALA A 196 12.15 -14.30 -4.60
N GLN A 197 11.79 -15.16 -3.63
CA GLN A 197 11.79 -16.62 -3.76
C GLN A 197 10.38 -17.21 -3.91
N GLY A 198 9.36 -16.38 -4.18
CA GLY A 198 7.98 -16.85 -4.39
C GLY A 198 7.16 -17.01 -3.11
N ASN A 199 7.69 -16.63 -1.95
CA ASN A 199 6.90 -16.45 -0.75
C ASN A 199 6.05 -15.19 -0.88
N GLY A 200 4.78 -15.29 -0.52
CA GLY A 200 3.77 -14.26 -0.74
C GLY A 200 4.14 -12.86 -0.18
N PRO A 201 3.34 -11.85 -0.53
CA PRO A 201 3.65 -10.45 -0.27
C PRO A 201 3.93 -10.13 1.21
N ILE A 202 3.24 -10.76 2.16
CA ILE A 202 3.44 -10.53 3.61
C ILE A 202 4.36 -11.60 4.20
N LYS A 203 5.37 -11.15 4.95
CA LYS A 203 6.16 -12.01 5.84
C LYS A 203 5.47 -12.11 7.19
N VAL A 204 5.06 -13.32 7.56
CA VAL A 204 4.50 -13.63 8.88
C VAL A 204 5.57 -14.38 9.68
N THR A 205 6.00 -13.79 10.79
CA THR A 205 6.96 -14.40 11.71
C THR A 205 6.27 -14.67 13.04
N ASP A 206 6.21 -15.93 13.43
CA ASP A 206 5.77 -16.34 14.76
C ASP A 206 6.92 -16.17 15.76
N TYR A 207 6.78 -15.27 16.73
CA TYR A 207 7.74 -15.08 17.83
C TYR A 207 7.47 -16.00 19.03
N GLY A 208 6.39 -16.78 18.96
CA GLY A 208 5.97 -17.71 19.99
C GLY A 208 5.48 -17.03 21.26
N LYS A 209 5.53 -17.79 22.34
CA LYS A 209 5.14 -17.33 23.68
C LYS A 209 6.28 -16.54 24.31
N SER A 210 5.96 -15.34 24.76
CA SER A 210 6.90 -14.49 25.50
C SER A 210 6.18 -13.68 26.57
N ILE A 211 6.94 -13.23 27.56
CA ILE A 211 6.43 -12.36 28.62
C ILE A 211 6.49 -10.92 28.09
N ILE A 212 5.35 -10.21 28.10
CA ILE A 212 5.24 -8.85 27.60
C ILE A 212 4.75 -7.88 28.66
N ASP A 213 5.13 -6.62 28.48
CA ASP A 213 4.71 -5.52 29.34
C ASP A 213 3.25 -5.14 29.09
N GLN A 214 2.54 -4.83 30.17
CA GLN A 214 1.21 -4.24 30.11
C GLN A 214 1.28 -2.82 29.55
N ALA A 215 0.59 -2.59 28.43
CA ALA A 215 0.48 -1.27 27.81
C ALA A 215 0.01 -0.20 28.81
N GLY A 216 0.67 0.95 28.81
CA GLY A 216 0.35 2.09 29.69
C GLY A 216 0.87 1.97 31.13
N THR A 217 1.67 0.96 31.45
CA THR A 217 2.32 0.81 32.76
C THR A 217 3.84 0.91 32.58
N SER A 218 4.54 1.67 33.44
CA SER A 218 6.00 1.84 33.39
C SER A 218 6.78 0.55 33.70
N GLY A 219 6.72 -0.44 32.82
CA GLY A 219 7.58 -1.64 32.83
C GLY A 219 7.46 -2.55 34.06
N ALA A 220 6.47 -2.35 34.93
CA ALA A 220 6.36 -3.06 36.21
C ALA A 220 5.38 -4.26 36.19
N LYS A 221 4.57 -4.40 35.14
CA LYS A 221 3.55 -5.44 35.04
C LYS A 221 3.73 -6.20 33.74
N HIS A 222 3.89 -7.51 33.87
CA HIS A 222 4.13 -8.40 32.74
C HIS A 222 3.11 -9.53 32.72
N TYR A 223 2.81 -10.03 31.52
CA TYR A 223 1.93 -11.19 31.32
C TYR A 223 2.41 -12.03 30.13
N PRO A 224 2.17 -13.36 30.13
CA PRO A 224 2.51 -14.21 29.00
C PRO A 224 1.56 -13.97 27.83
N ALA A 225 2.10 -13.74 26.64
CA ALA A 225 1.34 -13.58 25.42
C ALA A 225 1.99 -14.28 24.23
N TRP A 226 1.17 -14.67 23.27
CA TRP A 226 1.60 -15.10 21.94
C TRP A 226 1.81 -13.88 21.06
N GLN A 227 2.90 -13.89 20.29
CA GLN A 227 3.27 -12.79 19.41
C GLN A 227 3.43 -13.26 17.96
N SER A 228 2.71 -12.62 17.05
CA SER A 228 2.90 -12.76 15.60
C SER A 228 3.29 -11.41 15.00
N TRP A 229 4.36 -11.36 14.23
CA TRP A 229 4.82 -10.17 13.53
C TRP A 229 4.55 -10.28 12.05
N PHE A 230 3.89 -9.26 11.51
CA PHE A 230 3.58 -9.13 10.11
C PHE A 230 4.42 -8.02 9.54
N ASN A 231 5.15 -8.30 8.46
CA ASN A 231 5.92 -7.29 7.75
C ASN A 231 5.57 -7.28 6.26
N PHE A 232 5.29 -6.08 5.76
CA PHE A 232 5.02 -5.81 4.36
C PHE A 232 5.81 -4.59 3.87
N ASP A 233 6.89 -4.87 3.15
CA ASP A 233 7.79 -3.88 2.56
C ASP A 233 7.43 -3.63 1.08
N PHE A 234 7.11 -2.39 0.73
CA PHE A 234 6.69 -2.06 -0.63
C PHE A 234 7.05 -0.64 -0.99
N GLY A 235 7.25 -0.42 -2.28
CA GLY A 235 7.31 0.88 -2.91
C GLY A 235 6.49 0.86 -4.19
N LEU A 236 6.19 2.03 -4.73
CA LEU A 236 5.53 2.18 -6.01
C LEU A 236 6.50 2.81 -7.01
N PHE A 237 6.81 2.10 -8.08
CA PHE A 237 7.61 2.64 -9.16
C PHE A 237 6.78 2.84 -10.42
N ILE A 238 6.89 4.04 -11.00
CA ILE A 238 6.22 4.42 -12.24
C ILE A 238 7.32 4.79 -13.24
N ALA A 239 7.67 3.84 -14.09
CA ALA A 239 8.65 4.05 -15.15
C ALA A 239 8.05 4.94 -16.25
N ASP A 240 6.80 4.66 -16.66
CA ASP A 240 6.11 5.45 -17.67
C ASP A 240 4.82 6.05 -17.10
N TYR A 241 4.78 7.38 -17.02
CA TYR A 241 3.61 8.11 -16.52
C TYR A 241 2.35 7.91 -17.39
N ARG A 242 2.48 7.42 -18.63
CA ARG A 242 1.35 7.21 -19.54
C ARG A 242 0.56 5.94 -19.21
N CYS A 243 1.14 5.03 -18.42
CA CYS A 243 0.54 3.75 -18.05
C CYS A 243 -0.59 3.87 -17.03
N ILE A 244 -0.79 5.07 -16.48
CA ILE A 244 -1.91 5.37 -15.59
C ILE A 244 -2.75 6.46 -16.25
N LYS A 245 -4.05 6.19 -16.39
CA LYS A 245 -5.04 7.20 -16.78
C LYS A 245 -6.05 7.37 -15.67
N ARG A 246 -6.39 8.62 -15.36
CA ARG A 246 -7.33 8.96 -14.30
C ARG A 246 -8.50 9.72 -14.89
N VAL A 247 -9.71 9.29 -14.57
CA VAL A 247 -10.95 10.04 -14.84
C VAL A 247 -11.43 10.63 -13.53
N VAL A 248 -11.51 11.96 -13.46
CA VAL A 248 -11.88 12.70 -12.24
C VAL A 248 -13.30 13.25 -12.31
N ASN A 249 -13.81 13.68 -11.15
CA ASN A 249 -15.10 14.38 -10.99
C ASN A 249 -16.35 13.56 -11.35
N ILE A 250 -16.31 12.24 -11.16
CA ILE A 250 -17.46 11.37 -11.40
C ILE A 250 -18.48 11.57 -10.28
N SER A 251 -19.69 12.04 -10.60
CA SER A 251 -20.74 12.25 -9.61
C SER A 251 -21.31 10.94 -9.10
N THR A 252 -21.28 10.70 -7.78
CA THR A 252 -21.92 9.51 -7.20
C THR A 252 -23.42 9.70 -6.96
N SER A 253 -23.91 10.95 -6.98
CA SER A 253 -25.34 11.24 -6.81
C SER A 253 -26.22 10.82 -8.00
N ASN A 254 -25.64 10.64 -9.19
CA ASN A 254 -26.38 10.39 -10.44
C ASN A 254 -25.76 9.21 -11.23
N ILE A 255 -25.19 8.22 -10.53
CA ILE A 255 -24.59 7.04 -11.16
C ILE A 255 -25.61 5.93 -11.39
#